data_AF-A0A9D6SN77-F1
#
_entry.id   AF-A0A9D6SN77-F1
#
_cell.length_a   1.000
_cell.length_b   1.000
_cell.length_c   1.000
_cell.angle_alpha   90.00
_cell.angle_beta   90.00
_cell.angle_gamma   90.00
#
_symmetry.space_group_name_H-M   'P 1'
#
loop_
_entity.id
_entity.type
_entity.pdbx_description
1 polymer ?
#
loop_
_entity_poly.entity_id
_entity_poly.type
_entity_poly.pdbx_seq_one_letter_code
_entity_poly.pdbx_strand_id
1 'polypeptide(L)'
;MAENGDRRIIEGWIDKARNQLQSAKQHLESRVRWSESVEASQESVELSVKAILSLLQIEFPLTHGWNNEALARIADQIQKRQLLLKLRGQNNLYWAARLPRLLLLTNFWAQFYLPAKYGMEAGRLAPPQDLFEEDEAKLAVQHAEECYRAVSELRYLDENKLAAIVRK
;
A
#
# COMPACT_ATOMS: atom_id res chain seq x y z
N MET A 1 20.74 8.04 -16.19
CA MET A 1 19.60 8.71 -16.86
C MET A 1 18.26 7.99 -16.68
N ALA A 2 18.22 6.66 -16.48
CA ALA A 2 16.97 5.93 -16.17
C ALA A 2 16.42 6.19 -14.75
N GLU A 3 17.28 6.39 -13.74
CA GLU A 3 16.89 6.59 -12.33
C GLU A 3 15.91 7.75 -12.10
N ASN A 4 15.98 8.81 -12.91
CA ASN A 4 15.14 10.00 -12.72
C ASN A 4 13.70 9.81 -13.23
N GLY A 5 13.50 8.91 -14.21
CA GLY A 5 12.17 8.55 -14.71
C GLY A 5 11.40 7.67 -13.72
N ASP A 6 12.08 6.65 -13.19
CA ASP A 6 11.50 5.73 -12.21
C ASP A 6 11.14 6.45 -10.92
N ARG A 7 12.01 7.34 -10.42
CA ARG A 7 11.70 8.13 -9.23
C ARG A 7 10.47 9.00 -9.43
N ARG A 8 10.33 9.66 -10.59
CA ARG A 8 9.15 10.49 -10.89
C ARG A 8 7.85 9.68 -10.89
N ILE A 9 7.87 8.45 -11.41
CA ILE A 9 6.72 7.54 -11.39
C ILE A 9 6.36 7.16 -9.95
N ILE A 10 7.36 6.79 -9.15
CA ILE A 10 7.18 6.42 -7.73
C ILE A 10 6.60 7.60 -6.95
N GLU A 11 7.12 8.82 -7.13
CA GLU A 11 6.59 10.03 -6.49
C GLU A 11 5.13 10.27 -6.87
N GLY A 12 4.76 10.07 -8.14
CA GLY A 12 3.37 10.16 -8.59
C GLY A 12 2.45 9.15 -7.90
N TRP A 13 2.92 7.93 -7.63
CA TRP A 13 2.17 6.95 -6.84
C TRP A 13 2.01 7.39 -5.39
N ILE A 14 3.05 7.94 -4.77
CA ILE A 14 2.99 8.41 -3.37
C ILE A 14 2.03 9.59 -3.23
N ASP A 15 2.08 10.53 -4.17
CA ASP A 15 1.17 11.68 -4.16
C ASP A 15 -0.29 11.23 -4.40
N LYS A 16 -0.52 10.28 -5.30
CA LYS A 16 -1.85 9.68 -5.47
C LYS A 16 -2.29 8.92 -4.21
N ALA A 17 -1.40 8.19 -3.55
CA ALA A 17 -1.71 7.50 -2.29
C ALA A 17 -2.14 8.47 -1.19
N ARG A 18 -1.48 9.64 -1.11
CA ARG A 18 -1.85 10.73 -0.18
C ARG A 18 -3.26 11.25 -0.48
N ASN A 19 -3.54 11.55 -1.75
CA ASN A 19 -4.83 12.07 -2.16
C ASN A 19 -5.94 11.06 -1.85
N GLN A 20 -5.70 9.78 -2.10
CA GLN A 20 -6.68 8.73 -1.78
C GLN A 20 -6.89 8.54 -0.28
N LEU A 21 -5.84 8.64 0.54
CA LEU A 21 -5.99 8.66 1.99
C LEU A 21 -6.84 9.84 2.46
N GLN A 22 -6.66 11.02 1.85
CA GLN A 22 -7.47 12.19 2.18
C GLN A 22 -8.94 11.98 1.77
N SER A 23 -9.20 11.48 0.57
CA SER A 23 -10.55 11.12 0.13
C SER A 23 -11.20 10.09 1.04
N ALA A 24 -10.46 9.05 1.45
CA ALA A 24 -10.95 8.01 2.34
C ALA A 24 -11.40 8.57 3.69
N LYS A 25 -10.64 9.50 4.26
CA LYS A 25 -10.99 10.21 5.50
C LYS A 25 -12.23 11.08 5.32
N GLN A 26 -12.34 11.81 4.22
CA GLN A 26 -13.53 12.63 3.92
C GLN A 26 -14.79 11.76 3.74
N HIS A 27 -14.66 10.60 3.10
CA HIS A 27 -15.75 9.63 2.98
C HIS A 27 -16.15 9.06 4.34
N LEU A 28 -15.16 8.79 5.21
CA LEU A 28 -15.40 8.30 6.57
C LEU A 28 -16.14 9.31 7.47
N GLU A 29 -16.05 10.60 7.18
CA GLU A 29 -16.85 11.62 7.89
C GLU A 29 -18.34 11.57 7.49
N SER A 30 -18.67 10.95 6.35
CA SER A 30 -20.02 10.80 5.85
C SER A 30 -20.62 9.46 6.27
N ARG A 31 -21.77 9.48 6.96
CA ARG A 31 -22.45 8.28 7.47
C ARG A 31 -22.95 7.26 6.43
N VAL A 32 -22.75 7.54 5.14
CA VAL A 32 -23.34 6.77 4.03
C VAL A 32 -22.33 6.40 2.94
N ARG A 33 -21.04 6.69 3.13
CA ARG A 33 -20.00 6.54 2.09
C ARG A 33 -18.91 5.55 2.50
N TRP A 34 -19.31 4.49 3.20
CA TRP A 34 -18.41 3.47 3.72
C TRP A 34 -17.69 2.72 2.61
N SER A 35 -18.42 2.31 1.57
CA SER A 35 -17.84 1.68 0.37
C SER A 35 -16.75 2.53 -0.27
N GLU A 36 -17.00 3.83 -0.46
CA GLU A 36 -16.03 4.74 -1.08
C GLU A 36 -14.86 5.06 -0.15
N SER A 37 -15.06 4.99 1.17
CA SER A 37 -13.96 5.08 2.13
C SER A 37 -13.05 3.85 2.05
N VAL A 38 -13.63 2.65 1.93
CA VAL A 38 -12.89 1.40 1.73
C VAL A 38 -12.17 1.37 0.39
N GLU A 39 -12.83 1.76 -0.71
CA GLU A 39 -12.22 1.85 -2.06
C GLU A 39 -11.01 2.78 -2.05
N ALA A 40 -11.16 4.01 -1.56
CA ALA A 40 -10.08 4.99 -1.51
C ALA A 40 -8.94 4.54 -0.57
N SER A 41 -9.27 3.90 0.56
CA SER A 41 -8.28 3.32 1.46
C SER A 41 -7.48 2.21 0.79
N GLN A 42 -8.15 1.31 0.05
CA GLN A 42 -7.50 0.23 -0.68
C GLN A 42 -6.52 0.78 -1.72
N GLU A 43 -6.91 1.78 -2.52
CA GLU A 43 -6.01 2.39 -3.48
C GLU A 43 -4.79 3.03 -2.80
N SER A 44 -5.00 3.70 -1.66
CA SER A 44 -3.91 4.31 -0.89
C SER A 44 -2.93 3.26 -0.36
N VAL A 45 -3.43 2.15 0.19
CA VAL A 45 -2.63 1.01 0.64
C VAL A 45 -1.82 0.44 -0.53
N GLU A 46 -2.47 0.14 -1.65
CA GLU A 46 -1.84 -0.47 -2.82
C GLU A 46 -0.70 0.40 -3.37
N LEU A 47 -0.98 1.68 -3.61
CA LEU A 47 0.00 2.62 -4.16
C LEU A 47 1.16 2.85 -3.20
N SER A 48 0.89 2.97 -1.89
CA SER A 48 1.93 3.13 -0.87
C SER A 48 2.87 1.93 -0.87
N VAL A 49 2.34 0.69 -0.86
CA VAL A 49 3.18 -0.51 -0.80
C VAL A 49 3.92 -0.76 -2.11
N LYS A 50 3.29 -0.53 -3.26
CA LYS A 50 4.00 -0.59 -4.56
C LYS A 50 5.15 0.41 -4.62
N ALA A 51 4.95 1.64 -4.15
CA ALA A 51 6.01 2.63 -4.05
C ALA A 51 7.13 2.19 -3.09
N ILE A 52 6.80 1.61 -1.92
CA ILE A 52 7.81 1.03 -1.01
C ILE A 52 8.64 -0.05 -1.72
N LEU A 53 7.99 -1.00 -2.39
CA LEU A 53 8.69 -2.06 -3.11
C LEU A 53 9.60 -1.49 -4.20
N SER A 54 9.14 -0.51 -4.97
CA SER A 54 9.94 0.15 -5.99
C SER A 54 11.11 0.95 -5.42
N LEU A 55 10.92 1.69 -4.31
CA LEU A 55 12.00 2.39 -3.60
C LEU A 55 13.07 1.42 -3.09
N LEU A 56 12.66 0.22 -2.67
CA LEU A 56 13.54 -0.85 -2.24
C LEU A 56 14.06 -1.71 -3.42
N GLN A 57 13.77 -1.33 -4.66
CA GLN A 57 14.13 -2.08 -5.87
C GLN A 57 13.75 -3.56 -5.79
N ILE A 58 12.55 -3.85 -5.29
CA ILE A 58 11.96 -5.18 -5.28
C ILE A 58 11.06 -5.29 -6.52
N GLU A 59 11.26 -6.34 -7.30
CA GLU A 59 10.44 -6.63 -8.47
C GLU A 59 9.12 -7.30 -8.06
N PHE A 60 8.01 -6.86 -8.65
CA PHE A 60 6.67 -7.38 -8.41
C PHE A 60 5.78 -7.20 -9.65
N PRO A 61 4.74 -8.04 -9.84
CA PRO A 61 3.78 -7.85 -10.92
C PRO A 61 2.79 -6.73 -10.59
N LEU A 62 2.47 -5.89 -11.58
CA LEU A 62 1.51 -4.77 -11.47
C LEU A 62 0.06 -5.28 -11.47
N THR A 63 -0.40 -5.74 -10.31
CA THR A 63 -1.75 -6.25 -10.03
C THR A 63 -2.26 -5.66 -8.71
N HIS A 64 -3.56 -5.72 -8.42
CA HIS A 64 -4.14 -5.12 -7.19
C HIS A 64 -3.73 -5.86 -5.91
N GLY A 65 -3.35 -7.13 -6.03
CA GLY A 65 -2.78 -7.97 -4.97
C GLY A 65 -2.05 -9.16 -5.58
N TRP A 66 -1.32 -9.91 -4.75
CA TRP A 66 -0.42 -10.95 -5.22
C TRP A 66 -0.86 -12.35 -4.80
N ASN A 67 -0.80 -13.32 -5.72
CA ASN A 67 -0.94 -14.73 -5.36
C ASN A 67 0.30 -15.24 -4.60
N ASN A 68 0.24 -16.48 -4.10
CA ASN A 68 1.32 -17.08 -3.33
C ASN A 68 2.66 -17.13 -4.07
N GLU A 69 2.65 -17.37 -5.38
CA GLU A 69 3.87 -17.39 -6.19
C GLU A 69 4.51 -16.01 -6.30
N ALA A 70 3.72 -14.96 -6.55
CA ALA A 70 4.21 -13.60 -6.60
C ALA A 70 4.73 -13.14 -5.23
N LEU A 71 4.01 -13.46 -4.14
CA LEU A 71 4.48 -13.21 -2.79
C LEU A 71 5.78 -13.94 -2.45
N ALA A 72 5.93 -15.20 -2.87
CA ALA A 72 7.15 -15.96 -2.65
C ALA A 72 8.36 -15.30 -3.34
N ARG A 73 8.18 -14.79 -4.58
CA ARG A 73 9.24 -14.04 -5.29
C ARG A 73 9.60 -12.72 -4.61
N ILE A 74 8.61 -12.00 -4.08
CA ILE A 74 8.85 -10.78 -3.28
C ILE A 74 9.61 -11.12 -2.00
N ALA A 75 9.19 -12.17 -1.29
CA ALA A 75 9.80 -12.62 -0.05
C ALA A 75 11.26 -13.09 -0.25
N ASP A 76 11.54 -13.82 -1.32
CA ASP A 76 12.89 -14.28 -1.68
C ASP A 76 13.86 -13.10 -1.86
N GLN A 77 13.45 -12.04 -2.58
CA GLN A 77 14.24 -10.83 -2.73
C GLN A 77 14.51 -10.13 -1.39
N ILE A 78 13.48 -10.02 -0.54
CA ILE A 78 13.60 -9.42 0.80
C ILE A 78 14.60 -10.20 1.67
N GLN A 79 14.52 -11.53 1.65
CA GLN A 79 15.38 -12.41 2.44
C GLN A 79 16.84 -12.38 1.96
N LYS A 80 17.08 -12.61 0.66
CA LYS A 80 18.44 -12.64 0.09
C LYS A 80 19.20 -11.34 0.33
N ARG A 81 18.50 -10.20 0.27
CA ARG A 81 19.10 -8.87 0.46
C ARG A 81 19.06 -8.38 1.90
N GLN A 82 18.53 -9.19 2.82
CA GLN A 82 18.39 -8.90 4.25
C GLN A 82 17.69 -7.56 4.52
N LEU A 83 16.69 -7.20 3.70
CA LEU A 83 16.09 -5.86 3.74
C LEU A 83 15.43 -5.56 5.10
N LEU A 84 14.81 -6.55 5.73
CA LEU A 84 14.19 -6.35 7.05
C LEU A 84 15.21 -5.97 8.13
N LEU A 85 16.41 -6.58 8.09
CA LEU A 85 17.48 -6.26 9.02
C LEU A 85 17.99 -4.83 8.78
N LYS A 86 18.23 -4.48 7.51
CA LYS A 86 18.70 -3.14 7.11
C LYS A 86 17.70 -2.05 7.48
N LEU A 87 16.41 -2.28 7.25
CA LEU A 87 15.33 -1.35 7.62
C LEU A 87 15.25 -1.16 9.13
N ARG A 88 15.28 -2.25 9.91
CA ARG A 88 15.25 -2.19 11.39
C ARG A 88 16.48 -1.53 12.00
N GLY A 89 17.62 -1.58 11.30
CA GLY A 89 18.84 -0.89 11.70
C GLY A 89 18.78 0.64 11.54
N GLN A 90 17.73 1.18 10.92
CA GLN A 90 17.53 2.63 10.79
C GLN A 90 16.57 3.14 11.87
N ASN A 91 17.01 4.11 12.66
CA ASN A 91 16.21 4.65 13.77
C ASN A 91 14.90 5.34 13.33
N ASN A 92 14.79 5.76 12.07
CA ASN A 92 13.67 6.55 11.56
C ASN A 92 12.75 5.79 10.59
N LEU A 93 12.88 4.45 10.50
CA LEU A 93 12.10 3.61 9.58
C LEU A 93 11.19 2.62 10.33
N TYR A 94 10.45 3.10 11.33
CA TYR A 94 9.63 2.24 12.18
C TYR A 94 8.51 1.56 11.39
N TRP A 95 7.80 2.32 10.56
CA TRP A 95 6.68 1.81 9.76
C TRP A 95 7.19 0.97 8.58
N ALA A 96 8.21 1.44 7.87
CA ALA A 96 8.81 0.71 6.75
C ALA A 96 9.44 -0.64 7.19
N ALA A 97 9.98 -0.73 8.40
CA ALA A 97 10.51 -1.98 8.96
C ALA A 97 9.45 -3.08 9.15
N ARG A 98 8.15 -2.73 9.07
CA ARG A 98 7.02 -3.66 9.13
C ARG A 98 6.61 -4.17 7.75
N LEU A 99 7.49 -4.15 6.76
CA LEU A 99 7.24 -4.57 5.37
C LEU A 99 6.39 -5.87 5.21
N PRO A 100 6.58 -6.96 5.99
CA PRO A 100 5.73 -8.14 5.86
C PRO A 100 4.25 -7.86 6.21
N ARG A 101 4.00 -7.00 7.20
CA ARG A 101 2.65 -6.54 7.53
C ARG A 101 2.09 -5.67 6.42
N LEU A 102 2.89 -4.80 5.82
CA LEU A 102 2.43 -3.96 4.70
C LEU A 102 2.00 -4.81 3.50
N LEU A 103 2.77 -5.86 3.17
CA LEU A 103 2.40 -6.85 2.15
C LEU A 103 1.09 -7.58 2.48
N LEU A 104 0.91 -7.98 3.74
CA LEU A 104 -0.35 -8.57 4.22
C LEU A 104 -1.52 -7.60 4.01
N LEU A 105 -1.37 -6.33 4.39
CA LEU A 105 -2.43 -5.33 4.27
C LEU A 105 -2.81 -5.06 2.81
N THR A 106 -1.85 -4.96 1.90
CA THR A 106 -2.13 -4.82 0.46
C THR A 106 -2.94 -5.99 -0.07
N ASN A 107 -2.52 -7.22 0.23
CA ASN A 107 -3.23 -8.40 -0.23
C ASN A 107 -4.62 -8.58 0.40
N PHE A 108 -4.76 -8.23 1.68
CA PHE A 108 -6.03 -8.25 2.37
C PHE A 108 -7.02 -7.28 1.73
N TRP A 109 -6.63 -6.00 1.58
CA TRP A 109 -7.52 -4.99 1.02
C TRP A 109 -7.79 -5.18 -0.49
N ALA A 110 -6.87 -5.82 -1.23
CA ALA A 110 -7.07 -6.15 -2.63
C ALA A 110 -8.33 -6.99 -2.90
N GLN A 111 -8.77 -7.81 -1.93
CA GLN A 111 -9.98 -8.63 -2.06
C GLN A 111 -11.25 -7.77 -2.16
N PHE A 112 -11.20 -6.54 -1.66
CA PHE A 112 -12.34 -5.63 -1.60
C PHE A 112 -12.37 -4.60 -2.73
N TYR A 113 -11.37 -4.60 -3.65
CA TYR A 113 -11.32 -3.64 -4.76
C TYR A 113 -12.59 -3.64 -5.62
N LEU A 114 -13.01 -4.82 -6.11
CA LEU A 114 -14.23 -4.93 -6.91
C LEU A 114 -15.51 -4.79 -6.06
N PRO A 115 -15.64 -5.46 -4.89
CA PRO A 115 -16.81 -5.30 -4.04
C PRO A 115 -17.09 -3.86 -3.60
N ALA A 116 -16.05 -3.09 -3.22
CA ALA A 116 -16.22 -1.70 -2.79
C ALA A 116 -16.67 -0.77 -3.92
N LYS A 117 -16.36 -1.11 -5.16
CA LYS A 117 -16.67 -0.29 -6.34
C LYS A 117 -17.99 -0.67 -7.01
N TYR A 118 -18.26 -1.96 -7.11
CA TYR A 118 -19.37 -2.50 -7.92
C TYR A 118 -20.40 -3.28 -7.10
N GLY A 119 -20.11 -3.57 -5.83
CA GLY A 119 -20.95 -4.43 -5.01
C GLY A 119 -20.78 -5.90 -5.38
N MET A 120 -21.74 -6.73 -4.98
CA MET A 120 -21.82 -8.13 -5.39
C MET A 120 -22.65 -8.25 -6.67
N GLU A 121 -22.04 -7.90 -7.81
CA GLU A 121 -22.69 -8.00 -9.12
C GLU A 121 -23.05 -9.44 -9.50
N ALA A 122 -22.30 -10.42 -8.99
CA ALA A 122 -22.62 -11.83 -9.15
C ALA A 122 -24.02 -12.12 -8.56
N GLY A 123 -24.97 -12.41 -9.45
CA GLY A 123 -26.37 -12.61 -9.05
C GLY A 123 -27.13 -11.33 -8.72
N ARG A 124 -26.56 -10.13 -8.97
CA ARG A 124 -27.13 -8.81 -8.63
C ARG A 124 -27.55 -8.73 -7.15
N LEU A 125 -26.70 -9.27 -6.27
CA LEU A 125 -27.06 -9.55 -4.90
C LEU A 125 -27.15 -8.27 -4.04
N ALA A 126 -26.15 -7.38 -4.15
CA ALA A 126 -26.08 -6.18 -3.31
C ALA A 126 -25.24 -5.07 -3.97
N PRO A 127 -25.64 -3.79 -3.85
CA PRO A 127 -24.81 -2.65 -4.20
C PRO A 127 -23.65 -2.46 -3.19
N PRO A 128 -22.61 -1.66 -3.50
CA PRO A 128 -21.48 -1.44 -2.59
C PRO A 128 -21.86 -0.94 -1.19
N GLN A 129 -22.88 -0.07 -1.10
CA GLN A 129 -23.28 0.58 0.15
C GLN A 129 -23.84 -0.41 1.18
N ASP A 130 -24.29 -1.59 0.73
CA ASP A 130 -24.87 -2.63 1.58
C ASP A 130 -23.80 -3.60 2.12
N LEU A 131 -22.53 -3.47 1.67
CA LEU A 131 -21.46 -4.44 1.97
C LEU A 131 -20.53 -4.01 3.09
N PHE A 132 -20.47 -2.73 3.43
CA PHE A 132 -19.49 -2.17 4.35
C PHE A 132 -20.16 -1.27 5.36
N GLU A 133 -19.76 -1.40 6.62
CA GLU A 133 -20.20 -0.54 7.70
C GLU A 133 -19.06 0.39 8.14
N GLU A 134 -19.35 1.18 9.17
CA GLU A 134 -18.41 2.17 9.71
C GLU A 134 -17.11 1.52 10.21
N ASP A 135 -17.18 0.31 10.77
CA ASP A 135 -16.01 -0.36 11.35
C ASP A 135 -15.04 -0.86 10.27
N GLU A 136 -15.53 -1.42 9.16
CA GLU A 136 -14.68 -1.76 8.01
C GLU A 136 -14.03 -0.51 7.42
N ALA A 137 -14.80 0.57 7.27
CA ALA A 137 -14.28 1.84 6.74
C ALA A 137 -13.20 2.45 7.65
N LYS A 138 -13.42 2.47 8.98
CA LYS A 138 -12.41 2.91 9.96
C LYS A 138 -11.15 2.08 9.88
N LEU A 139 -11.28 0.75 9.83
CA LEU A 139 -10.14 -0.15 9.76
C LEU A 139 -9.36 0.04 8.45
N ALA A 140 -10.06 0.26 7.34
CA ALA A 140 -9.44 0.55 6.04
C ALA A 140 -8.61 1.83 6.09
N VAL A 141 -9.17 2.92 6.64
CA VAL A 141 -8.46 4.20 6.80
C VAL A 141 -7.24 4.04 7.71
N GLN A 142 -7.36 3.33 8.83
CA GLN A 142 -6.23 3.09 9.74
C GLN A 142 -5.08 2.34 9.05
N HIS A 143 -5.39 1.30 8.26
CA HIS A 143 -4.39 0.56 7.50
C HIS A 143 -3.79 1.40 6.35
N ALA A 144 -4.57 2.25 5.70
CA ALA A 144 -4.08 3.20 4.70
C ALA A 144 -3.12 4.23 5.32
N GLU A 145 -3.42 4.75 6.52
CA GLU A 145 -2.49 5.61 7.25
C GLU A 145 -1.17 4.90 7.59
N GLU A 146 -1.24 3.65 8.06
CA GLU A 146 -0.06 2.83 8.36
C GLU A 146 0.84 2.68 7.12
N CYS A 147 0.28 2.28 5.98
CA CYS A 147 1.01 2.14 4.73
C CYS A 147 1.56 3.48 4.22
N TYR A 148 0.79 4.56 4.31
CA TYR A 148 1.21 5.88 3.86
C TYR A 148 2.35 6.46 4.70
N ARG A 149 2.33 6.23 6.02
CA ARG A 149 3.44 6.60 6.91
C ARG A 149 4.71 5.84 6.56
N ALA A 150 4.60 4.52 6.30
CA ALA A 150 5.73 3.71 5.87
C ALA A 150 6.38 4.20 4.58
N VAL A 151 5.59 4.54 3.56
CA VAL A 151 6.16 5.05 2.31
C VAL A 151 6.74 6.46 2.48
N SER A 152 6.14 7.27 3.34
CA SER A 152 6.63 8.62 3.66
C SER A 152 8.00 8.59 4.37
N GLU A 153 8.22 7.65 5.29
CA GLU A 153 9.54 7.42 5.90
C GLU A 153 10.63 7.14 4.85
N LEU A 154 10.34 6.31 3.85
CA LEU A 154 11.27 6.02 2.76
C LEU A 154 11.39 7.15 1.74
N ARG A 155 10.29 7.88 1.47
CA ARG A 155 10.26 9.02 0.54
C ARG A 155 11.29 10.08 0.94
N TYR A 156 11.31 10.40 2.23
CA TYR A 156 12.16 11.45 2.81
C TYR A 156 13.48 10.93 3.39
N LEU A 157 13.79 9.65 3.20
CA LEU A 157 15.07 9.10 3.59
C LEU A 157 16.18 9.66 2.69
N ASP A 158 17.30 10.04 3.31
CA ASP A 158 18.50 10.45 2.58
C ASP A 158 18.91 9.42 1.52
N GLU A 159 19.26 9.88 0.32
CA GLU A 159 19.56 9.00 -0.82
C GLU A 159 20.71 8.03 -0.52
N ASN A 160 21.72 8.44 0.23
CA ASN A 160 22.83 7.54 0.60
C ASN A 160 22.36 6.46 1.58
N LYS A 161 21.47 6.82 2.52
CA LYS A 161 20.86 5.85 3.43
C LYS A 161 19.96 4.87 2.70
N LEU A 162 19.16 5.36 1.75
CA LEU A 162 18.34 4.50 0.90
C LEU A 162 19.24 3.55 0.11
N ALA A 163 20.24 4.07 -0.60
CA ALA A 163 21.21 3.27 -1.36
C ALA A 163 21.91 2.20 -0.51
N ALA A 164 22.26 2.52 0.75
CA ALA A 164 22.85 1.56 1.69
C ALA A 164 21.89 0.40 2.03
N ILE A 165 20.59 0.67 2.14
CA ILE A 165 19.55 -0.36 2.34
C ILE A 165 19.42 -1.21 1.08
N VAL A 166 19.37 -0.57 -0.09
CA VAL A 166 19.02 -1.23 -1.34
C VAL A 166 20.18 -2.07 -1.90
N ARG A 167 21.43 -1.71 -1.58
CA ARG A 167 22.65 -2.40 -2.02
C ARG A 167 22.54 -3.91 -1.77
N LYS A 168 22.75 -4.69 -2.83
CA LYS A 168 22.71 -6.15 -2.82
C LYS A 168 23.81 -6.72 -1.93
#